data_AF-X1T310-F1
#
_entry.id   AF-X1T310-F1
#
_cell.length_a   1.000
_cell.length_b   1.000
_cell.length_c   1.000
_cell.angle_alpha   90.00
_cell.angle_beta   90.00
_cell.angle_gamma   90.00
#
_symmetry.space_group_name_H-M   'P 1'
#
loop_
_entity.id
_entity.type
_entity.pdbx_description
1 polymer ?
#
loop_
_entity_poly.entity_id
_entity_poly.type
_entity_poly.pdbx_seq_one_letter_code
_entity_poly.pdbx_strand_id
1 'polypeptide(L)' 'MGDVIIETEEGDILKGERFYWDSEEETLASLEPVELTVKENNITADWLISDVELNKLELQGNVKVTFKIE' A
#
# COMPACT_ATOMS: atom_id res chain seq x y z
N MET A 1 17.66 -1.38 -7.84
CA MET A 1 16.31 -0.81 -7.91
C MET A 1 15.73 -1.01 -6.53
N GLY A 2 15.30 0.08 -5.90
CA GLY A 2 15.07 0.11 -4.45
C GLY A 2 13.61 -0.11 -4.13
N ASP A 3 13.32 -1.10 -3.29
CA ASP A 3 11.99 -1.29 -2.73
C ASP A 3 11.77 -0.21 -1.67
N VAL A 4 10.78 0.65 -1.86
CA VAL A 4 10.29 1.54 -0.81
C VAL A 4 9.40 0.73 0.10
N ILE A 5 9.65 0.81 1.41
CA ILE A 5 8.88 0.13 2.45
C ILE A 5 8.38 1.20 3.42
N ILE A 6 7.07 1.23 3.63
CA ILE A 6 6.38 2.08 4.59
C ILE A 6 5.75 1.15 5.62
N GLU A 7 6.07 1.36 6.90
CA GLU A 7 5.57 0.58 8.03
C GLU A 7 4.80 1.50 8.97
N THR A 8 3.58 1.10 9.35
CA THR A 8 2.76 1.84 10.32
C THR A 8 3.09 1.41 11.75
N GLU A 9 2.67 2.19 12.75
CA GLU A 9 2.83 1.80 14.16
C GLU A 9 2.09 0.50 14.52
N GLU A 10 1.04 0.15 13.76
CA GLU A 10 0.29 -1.10 13.93
C GLU A 10 1.00 -2.32 13.32
N GLY A 11 2.11 -2.10 12.59
CA GLY A 11 2.89 -3.14 11.93
C GLY A 11 2.37 -3.52 10.53
N ASP A 12 1.49 -2.70 9.94
CA ASP A 12 1.11 -2.87 8.54
C ASP A 12 2.24 -2.39 7.63
N ILE A 13 2.46 -3.11 6.53
CA ILE A 13 3.61 -2.90 5.65
C ILE A 13 3.14 -2.68 4.22
N LEU A 14 3.45 -1.51 3.67
CA LEU A 14 3.27 -1.18 2.27
C LEU A 14 4.62 -1.18 1.55
N LYS A 15 4.72 -1.97 0.48
CA LYS A 15 5.90 -2.09 -0.37
C LYS A 15 5.58 -1.71 -1.81
N GLY A 16 6.53 -1.06 -2.46
CA GLY A 16 6.43 -0.71 -3.88
C GLY A 16 7.75 -0.15 -4.41
N GLU A 17 7.86 -0.06 -5.72
CA GLU A 17 9.05 0.50 -6.37
C GLU A 17 9.20 2.01 -6.15
N ARG A 18 8.08 2.74 -6.09
CA ARG A 18 8.05 4.19 -5.90
C ARG A 18 6.73 4.68 -5.33
N PHE A 19 6.82 5.69 -4.48
CA PHE A 19 5.65 6.44 -4.01
C PHE A 19 5.82 7.93 -4.23
N TYR A 20 4.70 8.62 -4.43
CA TYR A 20 4.59 10.07 -4.55
C TYR A 20 3.82 10.59 -3.34
N TRP A 21 4.39 11.57 -2.65
CA TRP A 21 3.78 12.22 -1.51
C TRP A 21 3.30 13.62 -1.90
N ASP A 22 2.01 13.88 -1.73
CA ASP A 22 1.41 15.20 -1.80
C ASP A 22 1.13 15.71 -0.39
N SER A 23 1.92 16.69 0.06
CA SER A 23 1.78 17.27 1.39
C SER A 23 0.59 18.21 1.55
N GLU A 24 0.04 18.73 0.45
CA GLU A 24 -1.12 19.64 0.52
C GLU A 24 -2.41 18.82 0.71
N GLU A 25 -2.55 17.73 -0.04
CA GLU A 25 -3.69 16.82 0.01
C GLU A 25 -3.52 15.67 1.01
N GLU A 26 -2.39 15.66 1.72
CA GLU A 26 -1.97 14.59 2.64
C GLU A 26 -2.10 13.17 2.03
N THR A 27 -1.75 13.03 0.75
CA THR A 27 -1.99 11.81 -0.04
C THR A 27 -0.70 11.15 -0.51
N LEU A 28 -0.60 9.84 -0.32
CA LEU A 28 0.42 8.95 -0.83
C LEU A 28 -0.11 8.16 -2.04
N ALA A 29 0.62 8.15 -3.15
CA ALA A 29 0.22 7.43 -4.35
C ALA A 29 1.35 6.56 -4.93
N SER A 30 0.99 5.43 -5.51
CA SER A 30 1.86 4.63 -6.39
C SER A 30 1.16 4.36 -7.72
N LEU A 31 1.88 4.64 -8.82
CA LEU A 31 1.49 4.26 -10.18
C LEU A 31 2.18 2.97 -10.65
N GLU A 32 2.88 2.30 -9.74
CA GLU A 32 3.59 1.03 -9.94
C GLU A 32 3.03 -0.01 -8.95
N PRO A 33 3.15 -1.32 -9.26
CA PRO A 33 2.57 -2.37 -8.43
C PRO A 33 3.02 -2.27 -6.98
N VAL A 34 2.05 -2.49 -6.08
CA VAL A 34 2.27 -2.47 -4.63
C VAL A 34 1.90 -3.81 -4.01
N GLU A 35 2.57 -4.11 -2.91
CA GLU A 35 2.21 -5.18 -2.00
C GLU A 35 1.94 -4.57 -0.62
N LEU A 36 0.74 -4.79 -0.11
CA LEU A 36 0.31 -4.37 1.21
C LEU A 36 0.08 -5.60 2.08
N THR A 37 0.75 -5.65 3.22
CA THR A 37 0.51 -6.64 4.27
C THR A 37 -0.22 -5.95 5.41
N VAL A 38 -1.46 -6.38 5.66
CA VAL A 38 -2.27 -5.91 6.80
C VAL A 38 -2.50 -7.09 7.72
N LYS A 39 -1.91 -7.06 8.91
CA LYS A 39 -1.86 -8.22 9.82
C LYS A 39 -1.29 -9.47 9.12
N GLU A 40 -2.12 -10.50 8.91
CA GLU A 40 -1.73 -11.73 8.20
C GLU A 40 -2.30 -11.82 6.77
N ASN A 41 -2.94 -10.75 6.29
CA ASN A 41 -3.51 -10.69 4.96
C ASN A 41 -2.54 -9.98 4.01
N ASN A 42 -2.53 -10.43 2.76
CA ASN A 42 -1.70 -9.86 1.72
C ASN A 42 -2.57 -9.35 0.58
N ILE A 43 -2.31 -8.13 0.15
CA ILE A 43 -3.02 -7.46 -0.93
C ILE A 43 -1.98 -7.02 -1.96
N THR A 44 -2.24 -7.31 -3.22
CA THR A 44 -1.46 -6.78 -4.35
C THR A 44 -2.38 -5.98 -5.24
N ALA A 45 -1.88 -4.87 -5.76
CA ALA A 45 -2.60 -4.03 -6.71
C ALA A 45 -1.61 -3.39 -7.69
N ASP A 46 -2.09 -3.00 -8.87
CA ASP A 46 -1.24 -2.32 -9.85
C ASP A 46 -0.97 -0.89 -9.39
N TRP A 47 -1.97 -0.19 -8.84
CA TRP A 47 -1.88 1.19 -8.35
C TRP A 47 -2.49 1.35 -6.95
N LEU A 48 -2.00 2.35 -6.22
CA LEU A 48 -2.48 2.74 -4.90
C LEU A 48 -2.65 4.26 -4.80
N ILE A 49 -3.72 4.68 -4.12
CA ILE A 49 -3.83 5.99 -3.48
C ILE A 49 -4.22 5.77 -2.02
N SER A 50 -3.58 6.47 -1.10
CA SER A 50 -3.82 6.35 0.34
C SER A 50 -3.49 7.63 1.10
N ASP A 51 -3.94 7.73 2.34
CA ASP A 51 -3.37 8.65 3.33
C ASP A 51 -2.06 8.10 3.91
N VAL A 52 -1.27 8.94 4.59
CA VAL A 52 0.02 8.52 5.17
C VAL A 52 -0.07 7.44 6.23
N GLU A 53 -1.21 7.35 6.91
CA GLU A 53 -1.45 6.38 7.97
C GLU A 53 -1.94 5.04 7.42
N LEU A 54 -2.16 4.93 6.10
CA LEU A 54 -2.72 3.75 5.42
C LEU A 54 -4.13 3.36 5.90
N ASN A 55 -4.91 4.32 6.42
CA ASN A 55 -6.27 4.08 6.92
C ASN A 55 -7.32 4.07 5.80
N LYS A 56 -7.05 4.77 4.69
CA LYS A 56 -7.92 4.87 3.51
C LYS A 56 -7.14 4.37 2.31
N LEU A 57 -7.58 3.26 1.75
CA LEU A 57 -6.90 2.60 0.63
C LEU A 57 -7.82 2.60 -0.59
N GLU A 58 -7.34 3.22 -1.67
CA GLU A 58 -7.90 3.07 -3.00
C GLU A 58 -6.95 2.25 -3.85
N LEU A 59 -7.34 1.01 -4.13
CA LEU A 59 -6.56 0.06 -4.91
C LEU A 59 -7.18 -0.08 -6.30
N GLN A 60 -6.37 0.04 -7.34
CA GLN A 60 -6.84 -0.02 -8.73
C GLN A 60 -6.02 -1.00 -9.58
N GLY A 61 -6.62 -1.43 -10.70
CA GLY A 61 -6.05 -2.43 -11.61
C GLY A 61 -6.29 -3.87 -11.12
N ASN A 62 -5.29 -4.73 -11.29
CA ASN A 62 -5.34 -6.13 -10.89
C ASN A 62 -5.21 -6.29 -9.37
N VAL A 63 -6.31 -6.04 -8.66
CA VAL A 63 -6.36 -6.20 -7.20
C VAL A 63 -6.55 -7.68 -6.86
N LYS A 64 -5.60 -8.25 -6.11
CA LYS A 64 -5.70 -9.61 -5.56
C LYS A 64 -5.50 -9.56 -4.06
N VAL A 65 -6.46 -10.16 -3.34
CA VAL A 65 -6.43 -10.29 -1.88
C VAL A 65 -6.27 -11.76 -1.51
N THR A 66 -5.30 -12.03 -0.66
CA THR A 66 -5.05 -13.35 -0.08
C THR A 66 -5.27 -13.26 1.42
N PHE A 67 -6.33 -13.93 1.89
CA PHE A 67 -6.65 -14.03 3.31
C PHE A 67 -6.08 -15.31 3.89
N LYS A 68 -5.55 -15.24 5.10
CA LYS A 68 -5.29 -16.44 5.89
C LYS A 68 -6.60 -16.86 6.57
N ILE A 69 -7.00 -18.11 6.38
CA ILE A 69 -8.20 -18.70 6.99
C ILE A 69 -7.75 -19.50 8.20
N GLU A 70 -8.37 -19.27 9.36
CA GLU A 70 -8.22 -20.06 10.59
C GLU A 70 -9.27 -21.16 10.70
#